data_AF-A0A2N3A047-F1
#
_entry.id   AF-A0A2N3A047-F1
#
_cell.length_a   1.000
_cell.length_b   1.000
_cell.length_c   1.000
_cell.angle_alpha   90.00
_cell.angle_beta   90.00
_cell.angle_gamma   90.00
#
_symmetry.space_group_name_H-M   'P 1'
#
loop_
_entity.id
_entity.type
_entity.pdbx_description
1 polymer ?
#
loop_
_entity_poly.entity_id
_entity_poly.type
_entity_poly.pdbx_seq_one_letter_code
_entity_poly.pdbx_strand_id
1 'polypeptide(L)' 'MMQMYKVFINEKAIFFTKNSDVLKQLNNAFVIHFYDDSIVPMVLNYLNVDNKIMHVVFLTPTPKEDFNKFKNSFKL' A
#
# COMPACT_ATOMS: atom_id res chain seq x y z
N MET A 1 3.78 -6.85 19.10
CA MET A 1 3.66 -7.20 17.66
C MET A 1 3.29 -5.93 16.89
N MET A 2 4.07 -5.52 15.90
CA MET A 2 3.62 -4.47 14.97
C MET A 2 2.67 -5.12 13.96
N GLN A 3 1.45 -4.58 13.82
CA GLN A 3 0.47 -5.09 12.86
C GLN A 3 0.72 -4.47 11.48
N MET A 4 0.70 -5.30 10.46
CA MET A 4 0.80 -4.93 9.04
C MET A 4 -0.49 -5.37 8.36
N TYR A 5 -1.03 -4.52 7.50
CA TYR A 5 -2.21 -4.84 6.69
C TYR A 5 -1.81 -4.90 5.22
N LYS A 6 -2.46 -5.77 4.46
CA LYS A 6 -2.20 -5.90 3.03
C LYS A 6 -3.47 -6.20 2.26
N VAL A 7 -3.51 -5.75 1.02
CA VAL A 7 -4.54 -6.09 0.04
C VAL A 7 -3.85 -6.49 -1.26
N PHE A 8 -4.45 -7.44 -1.96
CA PHE A 8 -3.99 -7.88 -3.27
C PHE A 8 -4.90 -7.28 -4.34
N ILE A 9 -4.30 -6.65 -5.34
CA ILE A 9 -4.99 -6.10 -6.52
C ILE A 9 -4.18 -6.52 -7.74
N ASN A 10 -4.79 -7.23 -8.69
CA ASN A 10 -4.15 -7.68 -9.93
C ASN A 10 -2.80 -8.39 -9.67
N GLU A 11 -2.79 -9.36 -8.75
CA GLU A 11 -1.61 -10.13 -8.31
C GLU A 11 -0.50 -9.32 -7.63
N LYS A 12 -0.67 -8.01 -7.48
CA LYS A 12 0.24 -7.11 -6.76
C LYS A 12 -0.24 -6.89 -5.34
N ALA A 13 0.68 -6.58 -4.44
CA ALA A 13 0.38 -6.33 -3.04
C ALA A 13 0.52 -4.85 -2.70
N ILE A 14 -0.48 -4.30 -2.01
CA ILE A 14 -0.40 -3.01 -1.33
C ILE A 14 -0.26 -3.28 0.16
N PHE A 15 0.78 -2.75 0.79
CA PHE A 15 1.06 -2.89 2.22
C PHE A 15 0.77 -1.59 2.95
N PHE A 16 0.24 -1.70 4.17
CA PHE A 16 0.10 -0.62 5.14
C PHE A 16 0.86 -1.02 6.39
N THR A 17 1.87 -0.23 6.74
CA THR A 17 2.78 -0.54 7.85
C THR A 17 3.32 0.74 8.45
N LYS A 18 3.74 0.67 9.71
CA LYS A 18 4.59 1.71 10.34
C LYS A 18 6.03 1.24 10.50
N ASN A 19 6.32 0.01 10.09
CA ASN A 19 7.62 -0.63 10.20
C ASN A 19 8.40 -0.50 8.89
N SER A 20 9.41 0.37 8.89
CA SER A 20 10.31 0.57 7.74
C SER A 20 11.21 -0.63 7.46
N ASP A 21 11.41 -1.56 8.41
CA ASP A 21 12.25 -2.73 8.18
C ASP A 21 11.66 -3.70 7.14
N VAL A 22 10.34 -3.65 6.92
CA VAL A 22 9.66 -4.40 5.87
C VAL A 22 10.19 -4.02 4.48
N LEU A 23 10.65 -2.77 4.30
CA LEU A 23 11.18 -2.29 3.02
C LEU A 23 12.46 -3.03 2.61
N LYS A 24 13.26 -3.50 3.58
CA LYS A 24 14.50 -4.24 3.32
C LYS A 24 14.24 -5.63 2.71
N GLN A 25 13.01 -6.13 2.83
CA GLN A 25 12.61 -7.47 2.36
C GLN A 25 11.85 -7.41 1.03
N LEU A 26 11.47 -6.21 0.56
CA LEU A 26 10.68 -6.03 -0.65
C LEU A 26 11.57 -5.56 -1.79
N ASN A 27 11.68 -6.38 -2.84
CA ASN A 27 12.28 -5.96 -4.10
C ASN A 27 11.28 -5.11 -4.88
N ASN A 28 11.73 -4.02 -5.49
CA ASN A 28 10.92 -3.15 -6.37
C ASN A 28 9.62 -2.65 -5.72
N ALA A 29 9.72 -2.12 -4.50
CA ALA A 29 8.61 -1.49 -3.79
C ALA A 29 8.54 0.02 -4.08
N PHE A 30 7.34 0.50 -4.39
CA PHE A 30 7.03 1.93 -4.39
C PHE A 30 6.53 2.34 -3.01
N VAL A 31 7.31 3.17 -2.31
CA VAL A 31 7.06 3.53 -0.91
C VAL A 31 6.49 4.94 -0.82
N ILE A 32 5.37 5.07 -0.10
CA ILE A 32 4.66 6.34 0.14
C ILE A 32 4.62 6.54 1.66
N HIS A 33 5.15 7.66 2.13
CA HIS A 33 5.33 7.96 3.57
C HIS A 33 4.09 8.56 4.25
N PHE A 34 2.94 8.48 3.59
CA PHE A 34 1.65 8.96 4.08
C PHE A 34 0.53 8.19 3.40
N TYR A 35 -0.69 8.32 3.92
CA TYR A 35 -1.89 7.86 3.24
C TYR A 35 -2.91 8.99 3.15
N ASP A 36 -3.53 9.11 1.98
CA ASP A 36 -4.64 10.01 1.73
C ASP A 36 -5.57 9.38 0.67
N ASP A 37 -6.87 9.57 0.76
CA ASP A 37 -7.80 8.96 -0.19
C ASP A 37 -7.64 9.54 -1.62
N SER A 38 -7.16 10.79 -1.74
CA SER A 38 -6.95 11.46 -3.03
C SER A 38 -5.86 10.82 -3.90
N ILE A 39 -4.92 10.08 -3.29
CA ILE A 39 -3.82 9.43 -4.03
C ILE A 39 -4.18 8.01 -4.50
N VAL A 40 -5.32 7.47 -4.05
CA VAL A 40 -5.76 6.11 -4.42
C VAL A 40 -5.87 5.92 -5.95
N PRO A 41 -6.47 6.82 -6.74
CA PRO A 41 -6.54 6.66 -8.20
C PRO A 41 -5.16 6.58 -8.86
N MET A 42 -4.20 7.39 -8.38
CA MET A 42 -2.82 7.37 -8.86
C MET A 42 -2.17 6.02 -8.55
N VAL A 43 -2.28 5.52 -7.32
CA VAL A 43 -1.72 4.22 -6.92
C VAL A 43 -2.30 3.07 -7.76
N LEU A 44 -3.61 3.08 -8.00
CA LEU A 44 -4.25 2.07 -8.86
C LEU A 44 -3.74 2.13 -10.30
N ASN A 45 -3.56 3.33 -10.85
CA ASN A 45 -2.98 3.48 -12.18
C ASN A 45 -1.56 2.90 -12.25
N TYR A 46 -0.72 3.16 -11.24
CA TYR A 46 0.62 2.55 -11.15
C TYR A 46 0.59 1.02 -11.10
N LEU A 47 -0.39 0.45 -10.39
CA LEU A 47 -0.56 -1.00 -10.33
C LEU A 47 -1.02 -1.61 -11.67
N ASN A 48 -1.66 -0.83 -12.55
CA ASN A 48 -2.15 -1.32 -13.84
C ASN A 48 -1.17 -1.12 -15.01
N VAL A 49 -0.30 -0.11 -14.94
CA VAL A 49 0.52 0.31 -16.10
C VAL A 49 1.86 -0.43 -16.22
N ASP A 50 2.45 -0.89 -15.11
CA ASP A 50 3.85 -1.30 -15.12
C ASP A 50 4.08 -2.69 -14.49
N ASN A 51 4.65 -3.63 -15.26
CA ASN A 51 5.05 -4.96 -14.75
C ASN A 51 6.28 -4.90 -13.83
N LYS A 52 6.95 -3.74 -13.72
CA LYS A 52 8.16 -3.59 -12.91
C LYS A 52 7.91 -3.35 -11.42
N ILE A 53 6.75 -2.76 -11.06
CA ILE A 53 6.38 -2.52 -9.66
C ILE A 53 5.50 -3.67 -9.17
N MET A 54 6.07 -4.50 -8.30
CA MET A 54 5.35 -5.62 -7.68
C MET A 54 4.60 -5.21 -6.41
N HIS A 55 5.06 -4.16 -5.75
CA HIS A 55 4.59 -3.78 -4.41
C HIS A 55 4.43 -2.27 -4.25
N VAL A 56 3.34 -1.86 -3.61
CA VAL A 56 3.16 -0.49 -3.10
C VAL A 56 3.14 -0.59 -1.58
N VAL A 57 3.86 0.32 -0.90
CA VAL A 57 3.94 0.34 0.57
C VAL A 57 3.56 1.73 1.07
N PHE A 58 2.45 1.80 1.80
CA PHE A 58 2.11 2.94 2.64
C PHE A 58 2.81 2.80 4.00
N LEU A 59 3.87 3.57 4.19
CA LEU A 59 4.54 3.72 5.48
C LEU A 59 3.87 4.86 6.26
N THR A 60 2.92 4.51 7.12
CA THR A 60 2.03 5.45 7.81
C THR A 60 2.05 5.24 9.33
N PRO A 61 1.88 6.29 10.16
CA PRO A 61 1.72 6.14 11.62
C PRO A 61 0.48 5.33 12.03
N THR A 62 -0.56 5.29 11.18
CA THR A 62 -1.88 4.72 11.47
C THR A 62 -2.31 3.60 10.51
N PRO A 63 -1.54 2.48 10.37
CA PRO A 63 -1.76 1.49 9.32
C PRO A 63 -3.17 0.88 9.26
N LYS A 64 -3.79 0.66 10.42
CA LYS A 64 -5.13 0.05 10.52
C LYS A 64 -6.21 0.99 9.99
N GLU A 65 -6.14 2.25 10.40
CA GLU A 65 -7.13 3.27 10.04
C GLU A 65 -7.05 3.58 8.57
N ASP A 66 -5.83 3.73 8.05
CA ASP A 66 -5.58 4.01 6.65
C ASP A 66 -5.95 2.82 5.74
N PHE A 67 -5.68 1.59 6.20
CA PHE A 67 -6.17 0.39 5.52
C PHE A 67 -7.71 0.36 5.44
N ASN A 68 -8.40 0.74 6.52
CA ASN A 68 -9.86 0.79 6.55
C ASN A 68 -10.41 1.90 5.62
N LYS A 69 -9.80 3.08 5.60
CA LYS A 69 -10.14 4.16 4.65
C LYS A 69 -9.94 3.71 3.21
N PHE A 70 -8.81 3.05 2.94
CA PHE A 70 -8.53 2.48 1.63
C PHE A 70 -9.62 1.50 1.22
N LYS A 71 -9.96 0.51 2.05
CA LYS A 71 -11.04 -0.44 1.75
C LYS A 71 -12.36 0.25 1.42
N ASN A 72 -12.76 1.26 2.22
CA ASN A 72 -13.99 1.99 2.01
C ASN A 72 -14.03 2.72 0.67
N SER A 73 -12.86 3.15 0.15
CA SER A 73 -12.74 3.79 -1.17
C SER A 73 -13.13 2.87 -2.34
N PHE A 74 -13.11 1.55 -2.13
CA PHE A 74 -13.51 0.56 -3.15
C PHE A 74 -14.95 0.05 -2.98
N LYS A 75 -15.69 0.54 -1.97
CA LYS A 75 -16.99 -0.03 -1.57
C LYS A 75 -16.94 -1.58 -1.40
N LEU A 76 -15.83 -2.08 -0.83
CA LEU A 76 -15.64 -3.50 -0.48
C LEU A 76 -16.10 -3.83 0.94
#